data_AF-A0A954EEC6-F1
#
_entry.id   AF-A0A954EEC6-F1
#
_cell.length_a   1.000
_cell.length_b   1.000
_cell.length_c   1.000
_cell.angle_alpha   90.00
_cell.angle_beta   90.00
_cell.angle_gamma   90.00
#
_symmetry.space_group_name_H-M   'P 1'
#
loop_
_entity.id
_entity.type
_entity.pdbx_description
1 polymer ?
#
loop_
_entity_poly.entity_id
_entity_poly.type
_entity_poly.pdbx_seq_one_letter_code
_entity_poly.pdbx_strand_id
1 'polypeptide(L)'
;MKGKSKAKLWLQGRVPTGYWDHLENRIAYMKWLEKTLGYKKPEDWYQIAKQDFHVNQGGGMLANYYGDSPQRALLDLYPDFPWRPWLFRSTSQGFWKDKQNRIAYMDWLGQHLGLKSHEDWYQVSRSHFHTNHGGGMLANYYGDSVFRALKEYAPRMKWLPWCFPTVPQGFWQEQENRQAYMKWLGQQLNFRKEYDWYKLNRQHFTEHHGDALFATYYNGSVMRALKDFRPNGKWDEEKMRAARKE
;
A
#
# COMPACT_ATOMS: atom_id res chain seq x y z
N MET A 1 -30.70 -25.68 42.94
CA MET A 1 -31.70 -24.80 42.30
C MET A 1 -31.31 -24.60 40.85
N LYS A 2 -32.17 -25.03 39.92
CA LYS A 2 -31.89 -25.09 38.48
C LYS A 2 -31.73 -23.68 37.88
N GLY A 3 -30.83 -23.59 36.89
CA GLY A 3 -30.36 -22.37 36.26
C GLY A 3 -31.48 -21.47 35.78
N LYS A 4 -31.54 -20.26 36.33
CA LYS A 4 -32.04 -19.11 35.59
C LYS A 4 -31.13 -18.98 34.38
N SER A 5 -31.69 -19.16 33.18
CA SER A 5 -31.10 -18.66 31.94
C SER A 5 -30.42 -17.32 32.25
N LYS A 6 -29.12 -17.18 31.93
CA LYS A 6 -28.42 -15.87 31.91
C LYS A 6 -29.19 -15.02 30.91
N ALA A 7 -30.27 -14.40 31.38
CA ALA A 7 -31.17 -13.63 30.56
C ALA A 7 -30.34 -12.57 29.86
N LYS A 8 -30.73 -12.20 28.64
CA LYS A 8 -30.13 -11.09 27.91
C LYS A 8 -30.51 -9.80 28.64
N LEU A 9 -29.92 -9.57 29.82
CA LEU A 9 -30.28 -8.49 30.75
C LEU A 9 -30.12 -7.13 30.09
N TRP A 10 -29.19 -7.01 29.13
CA TRP A 10 -29.00 -5.84 28.28
C TRP A 10 -30.21 -5.50 27.40
N LEU A 11 -31.11 -6.45 27.12
CA LEU A 11 -32.37 -6.18 26.41
C LEU A 11 -33.48 -5.67 27.34
N GLN A 12 -33.31 -5.80 28.66
CA GLN A 12 -34.29 -5.40 29.66
C GLN A 12 -34.03 -3.98 30.19
N GLY A 13 -33.09 -3.25 29.59
CA GLY A 13 -32.67 -1.90 29.98
C GLY A 13 -31.27 -1.87 30.59
N ARG A 14 -31.05 -0.93 31.52
CA ARG A 14 -29.75 -0.75 32.17
C ARG A 14 -29.40 -1.97 33.02
N VAL A 15 -28.30 -2.63 32.68
CA VAL A 15 -27.77 -3.75 33.47
C VAL A 15 -27.27 -3.28 34.84
N PRO A 16 -27.21 -4.16 35.85
CA PRO A 16 -26.63 -3.84 37.17
C PRO A 16 -25.21 -3.28 37.06
N THR A 17 -24.84 -2.41 38.01
CA THR A 17 -23.47 -1.93 38.14
C THR A 17 -22.50 -3.11 38.25
N GLY A 18 -21.38 -3.04 37.53
CA GLY A 18 -20.37 -4.09 37.49
C GLY A 18 -20.71 -5.30 36.61
N TYR A 19 -21.90 -5.35 36.01
CA TYR A 19 -22.28 -6.46 35.13
C TYR A 19 -21.27 -6.69 33.99
N TRP A 20 -20.80 -5.61 33.37
CA TRP A 20 -19.85 -5.66 32.26
C TRP A 20 -18.39 -5.88 32.70
N ASP A 21 -18.07 -5.85 33.99
CA ASP A 21 -16.72 -6.16 34.49
C ASP A 21 -16.36 -7.62 34.22
N HIS A 22 -17.36 -8.50 34.22
CA HIS A 22 -17.20 -9.91 33.94
C HIS A 22 -17.07 -10.17 32.42
N LEU A 23 -15.91 -10.66 32.00
CA LEU A 23 -15.61 -11.04 30.60
C LEU A 23 -16.67 -11.97 30.02
N GLU A 24 -17.17 -12.93 30.80
CA GLU A 24 -18.21 -13.87 30.35
C GLU A 24 -19.51 -13.19 29.92
N ASN A 25 -19.87 -12.06 30.53
CA ASN A 25 -21.07 -11.29 30.15
C ASN A 25 -20.82 -10.54 28.84
N ARG A 26 -19.62 -9.99 28.65
CA ARG A 26 -19.22 -9.34 27.39
C ARG A 26 -19.20 -10.35 26.23
N ILE A 27 -18.63 -11.52 26.45
CA ILE A 27 -18.65 -12.63 25.47
C ILE A 27 -20.08 -13.08 25.17
N ALA A 28 -20.93 -13.21 26.19
CA ALA A 28 -22.33 -13.59 25.99
C ALA A 28 -23.10 -12.56 25.14
N TYR A 29 -22.87 -11.27 25.38
CA TYR A 29 -23.39 -10.18 24.54
C TYR A 29 -22.87 -10.28 23.11
N MET A 30 -21.56 -10.43 22.91
CA MET A 30 -20.94 -10.52 21.58
C MET A 30 -21.46 -11.72 20.78
N LYS A 31 -21.63 -12.89 21.41
CA LYS A 31 -22.24 -14.08 20.78
C LYS A 31 -23.72 -13.88 20.44
N TRP A 32 -24.43 -13.10 21.23
CA TRP A 32 -25.80 -12.73 20.88
C TRP A 32 -25.83 -11.75 19.69
N LEU A 33 -24.95 -10.74 19.70
CA LEU A 33 -24.84 -9.75 18.63
C LEU A 33 -24.47 -10.43 17.30
N GLU A 34 -23.55 -11.39 17.31
CA GLU A 34 -23.20 -12.24 16.15
C GLU A 34 -24.45 -12.84 15.49
N LYS A 35 -25.31 -13.46 16.31
CA LYS A 35 -26.56 -14.07 15.84
C LYS A 35 -27.56 -13.04 15.34
N THR A 36 -27.67 -11.90 16.03
CA THR A 36 -28.57 -10.79 15.66
C THR A 36 -28.19 -10.16 14.32
N LEU A 37 -26.90 -10.00 14.05
CA LEU A 37 -26.38 -9.46 12.79
C LEU A 37 -26.27 -10.53 11.70
N GLY A 38 -26.56 -11.78 12.02
CA GLY A 38 -26.55 -12.90 11.08
C GLY A 38 -25.15 -13.35 10.66
N TYR A 39 -24.10 -12.98 11.39
CA TYR A 39 -22.72 -13.34 11.09
C TYR A 39 -22.53 -14.85 11.27
N LYS A 40 -21.86 -15.48 10.30
CA LYS A 40 -21.68 -16.93 10.20
C LYS A 40 -20.24 -17.37 10.34
N LYS A 41 -19.30 -16.48 10.04
CA LYS A 41 -17.85 -16.71 10.14
C LYS A 41 -17.16 -15.48 10.75
N PRO A 42 -15.96 -15.64 11.34
CA PRO A 42 -15.24 -14.51 11.92
C PRO A 42 -15.09 -13.34 10.96
N GLU A 43 -14.79 -13.58 9.68
CA GLU A 43 -14.57 -12.53 8.69
C GLU A 43 -15.77 -11.58 8.51
N ASP A 44 -17.00 -12.02 8.79
CA ASP A 44 -18.18 -11.16 8.70
C ASP A 44 -18.08 -9.98 9.68
N TRP A 45 -17.35 -10.13 10.79
CA TRP A 45 -17.13 -9.04 11.73
C TRP A 45 -16.28 -7.89 11.18
N TYR A 46 -15.61 -8.03 10.03
CA TYR A 46 -14.97 -6.87 9.38
C TYR A 46 -15.99 -5.78 9.00
N GLN A 47 -17.26 -6.14 8.83
CA GLN A 47 -18.33 -5.19 8.54
C GLN A 47 -18.94 -4.54 9.79
N ILE A 48 -18.48 -4.86 11.00
CA ILE A 48 -19.01 -4.30 12.24
C ILE A 48 -18.78 -2.78 12.31
N ALA A 49 -19.77 -2.06 12.82
CA ALA A 49 -19.69 -0.63 13.11
C ALA A 49 -20.07 -0.35 14.57
N LYS A 50 -19.63 0.81 15.08
CA LYS A 50 -20.04 1.29 16.41
C LYS A 50 -21.56 1.35 16.56
N GLN A 51 -22.24 1.77 15.49
CA GLN A 51 -23.70 1.88 15.46
C GLN A 51 -24.38 0.54 15.76
N ASP A 52 -23.81 -0.59 15.33
CA ASP A 52 -24.35 -1.92 15.63
C ASP A 52 -24.40 -2.19 17.13
N PHE A 53 -23.45 -1.66 17.91
CA PHE A 53 -23.49 -1.73 19.37
C PHE A 53 -24.52 -0.77 19.96
N HIS A 54 -24.60 0.47 19.46
CA HIS A 54 -25.53 1.47 20.00
C HIS A 54 -27.00 1.06 19.80
N VAL A 55 -27.38 0.56 18.63
CA VAL A 55 -28.76 0.12 18.37
C VAL A 55 -29.12 -1.18 19.09
N ASN A 56 -28.13 -1.98 19.45
CA ASN A 56 -28.32 -3.27 20.14
C ASN A 56 -27.98 -3.22 21.64
N GLN A 57 -28.09 -2.06 22.28
CA GLN A 57 -27.92 -1.88 23.74
C GLN A 57 -26.51 -2.20 24.28
N GLY A 58 -25.50 -2.28 23.41
CA GLY A 58 -24.10 -2.46 23.76
C GLY A 58 -23.25 -1.19 23.78
N GLY A 59 -23.81 -0.03 23.43
CA GLY A 59 -23.04 1.22 23.31
C GLY A 59 -22.28 1.60 24.60
N GLY A 60 -22.91 1.45 25.77
CA GLY A 60 -22.25 1.72 27.06
C GLY A 60 -21.12 0.74 27.37
N MET A 61 -21.28 -0.54 27.01
CA MET A 61 -20.21 -1.53 27.14
C MET A 61 -19.04 -1.18 26.20
N LEU A 62 -19.35 -0.83 24.95
CA LEU A 62 -18.34 -0.46 23.94
C LEU A 62 -17.51 0.76 24.38
N ALA A 63 -18.18 1.81 24.85
CA ALA A 63 -17.52 3.02 25.31
C ALA A 63 -16.63 2.77 26.53
N ASN A 64 -17.18 2.12 27.58
CA ASN A 64 -16.51 2.03 28.88
C ASN A 64 -15.40 0.97 28.94
N TYR A 65 -15.51 -0.13 28.19
CA TYR A 65 -14.56 -1.24 28.27
C TYR A 65 -13.63 -1.35 27.06
N TYR A 66 -14.04 -0.81 25.91
CA TYR A 66 -13.31 -0.95 24.66
C TYR A 66 -12.88 0.38 24.06
N GLY A 67 -13.08 1.50 24.78
CA GLY A 67 -12.74 2.83 24.29
C GLY A 67 -13.44 3.17 22.97
N ASP A 68 -14.69 2.72 22.86
CA ASP A 68 -15.53 2.91 21.68
C ASP A 68 -14.96 2.28 20.39
N SER A 69 -14.20 1.18 20.52
CA SER A 69 -13.62 0.43 19.38
C SER A 69 -14.24 -0.97 19.25
N PRO A 70 -15.07 -1.22 18.21
CA PRO A 70 -15.59 -2.55 17.91
C PRO A 70 -14.49 -3.59 17.75
N GLN A 71 -13.36 -3.21 17.15
CA GLN A 71 -12.22 -4.10 16.92
C GLN A 71 -11.62 -4.63 18.23
N ARG A 72 -11.54 -3.80 19.27
CA ARG A 72 -11.07 -4.23 20.60
C ARG A 72 -12.02 -5.23 21.24
N ALA A 73 -13.33 -5.08 21.06
CA ALA A 73 -14.32 -6.02 21.57
C ALA A 73 -14.21 -7.41 20.90
N LEU A 74 -13.73 -7.48 19.66
CA LEU A 74 -13.52 -8.76 18.96
C LEU A 74 -12.40 -9.60 19.56
N LEU A 75 -11.41 -8.99 20.21
CA LEU A 75 -10.32 -9.72 20.85
C LEU A 75 -10.82 -10.57 22.02
N ASP A 76 -11.92 -10.17 22.67
CA ASP A 76 -12.56 -10.98 23.72
C ASP A 76 -13.30 -12.20 23.15
N LEU A 77 -13.83 -12.10 21.91
CA LEU A 77 -14.62 -13.18 21.28
C LEU A 77 -13.74 -14.15 20.47
N TYR A 78 -12.77 -13.62 19.74
CA TYR A 78 -11.88 -14.32 18.82
C TYR A 78 -10.43 -13.88 19.04
N PRO A 79 -9.81 -14.26 20.17
CA PRO A 79 -8.45 -13.82 20.52
C PRO A 79 -7.39 -14.33 19.54
N ASP A 80 -7.58 -15.54 19.02
CA ASP A 80 -6.60 -16.20 18.13
C ASP A 80 -6.86 -15.96 16.64
N PHE A 81 -7.93 -15.24 16.29
CA PHE A 81 -8.22 -14.93 14.89
C PHE A 81 -7.30 -13.80 14.41
N PRO A 82 -6.58 -13.96 13.29
CA PRO A 82 -5.58 -13.00 12.82
C PRO A 82 -6.23 -11.78 12.16
N TRP A 83 -6.88 -10.94 12.97
CA TRP A 83 -7.56 -9.73 12.51
C TRP A 83 -6.59 -8.80 11.79
N ARG A 84 -7.00 -8.34 10.60
CA ARG A 84 -6.27 -7.36 9.79
C ARG A 84 -6.95 -6.01 9.94
N PRO A 85 -6.36 -5.04 10.67
CA PRO A 85 -7.05 -3.79 11.00
C PRO A 85 -7.55 -2.99 9.78
N TRP A 86 -6.87 -3.11 8.64
CA TRP A 86 -7.24 -2.45 7.39
C TRP A 86 -8.43 -3.09 6.66
N LEU A 87 -8.85 -4.30 7.01
CA LEU A 87 -10.06 -4.92 6.43
C LEU A 87 -11.35 -4.43 7.09
N PHE A 88 -11.26 -3.79 8.26
CA PHE A 88 -12.41 -3.13 8.86
C PHE A 88 -12.82 -1.89 8.07
N ARG A 89 -14.08 -1.45 8.23
CA ARG A 89 -14.60 -0.21 7.61
C ARG A 89 -13.70 1.01 7.84
N SER A 90 -13.00 1.06 8.97
CA SER A 90 -11.97 2.06 9.26
C SER A 90 -10.92 1.53 10.22
N THR A 91 -9.69 1.99 10.03
CA THR A 91 -8.60 1.82 11.00
C THR A 91 -8.73 2.83 12.13
N SER A 92 -8.18 2.53 13.31
CA SER A 92 -8.10 3.50 14.41
C SER A 92 -7.33 4.76 14.03
N GLN A 93 -7.60 5.87 14.71
CA GLN A 93 -6.90 7.13 14.47
C GLN A 93 -5.39 6.93 14.71
N GLY A 94 -4.58 7.36 13.74
CA GLY A 94 -3.13 7.25 13.83
C GLY A 94 -2.57 5.85 13.58
N PHE A 95 -3.41 4.85 13.26
CA PHE A 95 -2.97 3.48 12.95
C PHE A 95 -1.82 3.45 11.93
N TRP A 96 -1.98 4.20 10.83
CA TRP A 96 -0.99 4.27 9.76
C TRP A 96 0.26 5.10 10.08
N LYS A 97 0.31 5.81 11.23
CA LYS A 97 1.54 6.51 11.67
C LYS A 97 2.62 5.52 12.07
N ASP A 98 2.22 4.37 12.61
CA ASP A 98 3.13 3.29 12.94
C ASP A 98 3.65 2.62 11.66
N LYS A 99 4.97 2.59 11.53
CA LYS A 99 5.68 1.95 10.43
C LYS A 99 5.41 0.44 10.38
N GLN A 100 5.31 -0.24 11.52
CA GLN A 100 5.09 -1.68 11.56
C GLN A 100 3.72 -2.06 10.98
N ASN A 101 2.70 -1.23 11.19
CA ASN A 101 1.39 -1.43 10.58
C ASN A 101 1.44 -1.30 9.05
N ARG A 102 2.23 -0.34 8.54
CA ARG A 102 2.44 -0.18 7.09
C ARG A 102 3.19 -1.37 6.50
N ILE A 103 4.23 -1.88 7.18
CA ILE A 103 4.96 -3.08 6.77
C ILE A 103 4.04 -4.30 6.75
N ALA A 104 3.27 -4.53 7.81
CA ALA A 104 2.33 -5.66 7.89
C ALA A 104 1.26 -5.61 6.79
N TYR A 105 0.81 -4.41 6.43
CA TYR A 105 -0.08 -4.22 5.29
C TYR A 105 0.60 -4.59 3.96
N MET A 106 1.86 -4.17 3.76
CA MET A 106 2.62 -4.49 2.55
C MET A 106 2.87 -6.00 2.43
N ASP A 107 3.23 -6.68 3.52
CA ASP A 107 3.36 -8.14 3.57
C ASP A 107 2.05 -8.82 3.14
N TRP A 108 0.94 -8.36 3.72
CA TRP A 108 -0.38 -8.86 3.37
C TRP A 108 -0.73 -8.60 1.91
N LEU A 109 -0.53 -7.38 1.42
CA LEU A 109 -0.86 -7.01 0.05
C LEU A 109 -0.05 -7.85 -0.95
N GLY A 110 1.24 -8.06 -0.69
CA GLY A 110 2.09 -8.92 -1.51
C GLY A 110 1.57 -10.36 -1.56
N GLN A 111 1.20 -10.93 -0.41
CA GLN A 111 0.59 -12.26 -0.36
C GLN A 111 -0.77 -12.30 -1.07
N HIS A 112 -1.59 -11.28 -0.88
CA HIS A 112 -2.95 -11.19 -1.44
C HIS A 112 -2.93 -11.08 -2.97
N LEU A 113 -1.96 -10.35 -3.52
CA LEU A 113 -1.72 -10.26 -4.96
C LEU A 113 -0.93 -11.46 -5.52
N GLY A 114 -0.50 -12.39 -4.66
CA GLY A 114 0.24 -13.58 -5.07
C GLY A 114 1.67 -13.32 -5.54
N LEU A 115 2.27 -12.20 -5.13
CA LEU A 115 3.64 -11.83 -5.51
C LEU A 115 4.63 -12.89 -4.97
N LYS A 116 5.59 -13.31 -5.80
CA LYS A 116 6.55 -14.37 -5.50
C LYS A 116 7.96 -13.85 -5.29
N SER A 117 8.25 -12.67 -5.82
CA SER A 117 9.55 -12.04 -5.80
C SER A 117 9.43 -10.54 -5.51
N HIS A 118 10.57 -9.88 -5.32
CA HIS A 118 10.52 -8.44 -5.16
C HIS A 118 10.24 -7.74 -6.50
N GLU A 119 10.68 -8.33 -7.61
CA GLU A 119 10.50 -7.83 -8.97
C GLU A 119 9.02 -7.71 -9.33
N ASP A 120 8.17 -8.58 -8.80
CA ASP A 120 6.72 -8.53 -9.03
C ASP A 120 6.08 -7.22 -8.53
N TRP A 121 6.70 -6.54 -7.57
CA TRP A 121 6.21 -5.24 -7.09
C TRP A 121 6.26 -4.14 -8.15
N TYR A 122 7.07 -4.27 -9.21
CA TYR A 122 7.03 -3.35 -10.33
C TYR A 122 5.71 -3.40 -11.10
N GLN A 123 4.93 -4.48 -10.97
CA GLN A 123 3.60 -4.60 -11.60
C GLN A 123 2.50 -3.97 -10.72
N VAL A 124 2.81 -3.66 -9.46
CA VAL A 124 1.83 -3.12 -8.51
C VAL A 124 1.65 -1.61 -8.76
N SER A 125 0.48 -1.25 -9.27
CA SER A 125 0.03 0.14 -9.38
C SER A 125 -0.65 0.65 -8.11
N ARG A 126 -0.83 1.98 -8.01
CA ARG A 126 -1.62 2.63 -6.95
C ARG A 126 -3.05 2.09 -6.84
N SER A 127 -3.64 1.65 -7.95
CA SER A 127 -5.00 1.10 -7.97
C SER A 127 -5.13 -0.09 -7.01
N HIS A 128 -4.13 -0.97 -6.98
CA HIS A 128 -4.13 -2.10 -6.05
C HIS A 128 -4.21 -1.66 -4.58
N PHE A 129 -3.57 -0.55 -4.20
CA PHE A 129 -3.70 -0.02 -2.84
C PHE A 129 -5.11 0.52 -2.59
N HIS A 130 -5.66 1.29 -3.52
CA HIS A 130 -6.99 1.88 -3.39
C HIS A 130 -8.11 0.83 -3.36
N THR A 131 -7.98 -0.26 -4.12
CA THR A 131 -8.94 -1.36 -4.13
C THR A 131 -8.74 -2.36 -2.99
N ASN A 132 -7.59 -2.34 -2.31
CA ASN A 132 -7.27 -3.24 -1.18
C ASN A 132 -7.01 -2.45 0.11
N HIS A 133 -7.86 -1.47 0.43
CA HIS A 133 -7.91 -0.77 1.72
C HIS A 133 -6.66 0.03 2.13
N GLY A 134 -5.65 0.14 1.27
CA GLY A 134 -4.40 0.87 1.52
C GLY A 134 -4.35 2.26 0.87
N GLY A 135 -5.37 2.66 0.11
CA GLY A 135 -5.37 3.94 -0.63
C GLY A 135 -5.11 5.16 0.25
N GLY A 136 -5.79 5.24 1.40
CA GLY A 136 -5.58 6.33 2.37
C GLY A 136 -4.17 6.34 2.99
N MET A 137 -3.57 5.17 3.22
CA MET A 137 -2.18 5.08 3.66
C MET A 137 -1.24 5.55 2.55
N LEU A 138 -1.44 5.08 1.31
CA LEU A 138 -0.60 5.42 0.17
C LEU A 138 -0.61 6.93 -0.10
N ALA A 139 -1.79 7.54 -0.12
CA ALA A 139 -1.96 8.98 -0.33
C ALA A 139 -1.28 9.80 0.78
N ASN A 140 -1.61 9.52 2.04
CA ASN A 140 -1.24 10.39 3.16
C ASN A 140 0.23 10.25 3.60
N TYR A 141 0.87 9.08 3.42
CA TYR A 141 2.23 8.83 3.91
C TYR A 141 3.26 8.77 2.79
N TYR A 142 2.82 8.51 1.55
CA TYR A 142 3.72 8.31 0.43
C TYR A 142 3.41 9.22 -0.77
N GLY A 143 2.43 10.13 -0.66
CA GLY A 143 2.05 11.02 -1.77
C GLY A 143 1.55 10.23 -2.99
N ASP A 144 0.77 9.17 -2.73
CA ASP A 144 0.20 8.27 -3.73
C ASP A 144 1.27 7.52 -4.58
N SER A 145 2.51 7.41 -4.08
CA SER A 145 3.64 6.78 -4.77
C SER A 145 3.97 5.39 -4.23
N VAL A 146 3.76 4.36 -5.06
CA VAL A 146 4.13 2.97 -4.74
C VAL A 146 5.63 2.83 -4.52
N PHE A 147 6.45 3.50 -5.34
CA PHE A 147 7.92 3.52 -5.18
C PHE A 147 8.35 3.99 -3.78
N ARG A 148 7.74 5.07 -3.26
CA ARG A 148 8.05 5.58 -1.92
C ARG A 148 7.65 4.60 -0.82
N ALA A 149 6.51 3.92 -0.96
CA ALA A 149 6.10 2.86 -0.04
C ALA A 149 7.10 1.69 -0.03
N LEU A 150 7.56 1.27 -1.22
CA LEU A 150 8.51 0.16 -1.36
C LEU A 150 9.91 0.48 -0.84
N LYS A 151 10.35 1.74 -0.92
CA LYS A 151 11.57 2.20 -0.25
C LYS A 151 11.51 2.03 1.26
N GLU A 152 10.35 2.19 1.89
CA GLU A 152 10.21 1.95 3.32
C GLU A 152 10.11 0.46 3.65
N TYR A 153 9.36 -0.29 2.85
CA TYR A 153 9.09 -1.72 3.05
C TYR A 153 10.33 -2.60 2.81
N ALA A 154 11.05 -2.37 1.72
CA ALA A 154 12.24 -3.13 1.33
C ALA A 154 13.43 -2.18 1.07
N PRO A 155 13.99 -1.54 2.12
CA PRO A 155 14.99 -0.48 1.96
C PRO A 155 16.35 -0.97 1.43
N ARG A 156 16.63 -2.28 1.53
CA ARG A 156 17.86 -2.89 1.01
C ARG A 156 17.80 -3.13 -0.50
N MET A 157 16.61 -3.12 -1.09
CA MET A 157 16.46 -3.32 -2.53
C MET A 157 16.69 -2.02 -3.30
N LYS A 158 17.44 -2.13 -4.40
CA LYS A 158 17.67 -1.03 -5.33
C LYS A 158 16.51 -0.92 -6.31
N TRP A 159 15.40 -0.36 -5.85
CA TRP A 159 14.24 -0.08 -6.69
C TRP A 159 14.58 0.91 -7.80
N LEU A 160 14.15 0.60 -9.03
CA LEU A 160 14.31 1.41 -10.22
C LEU A 160 13.00 2.18 -10.49
N PRO A 161 12.92 3.48 -10.21
CA PRO A 161 11.67 4.24 -10.28
C PRO A 161 10.98 4.17 -11.65
N TRP A 162 11.76 4.12 -12.72
CA TRP A 162 11.28 4.03 -14.10
C TRP A 162 10.68 2.68 -14.45
N CYS A 163 10.95 1.60 -13.71
CA CYS A 163 10.32 0.31 -13.95
C CYS A 163 8.89 0.22 -13.39
N PHE A 164 8.42 1.21 -12.63
CA PHE A 164 7.04 1.27 -12.16
C PHE A 164 6.11 1.85 -13.25
N PRO A 165 4.81 1.51 -13.24
CA PRO A 165 3.83 2.05 -14.21
C PRO A 165 3.72 3.57 -14.16
N THR A 166 4.12 4.19 -13.06
CA THR A 166 4.12 5.64 -12.89
C THR A 166 5.27 6.04 -12.01
N VAL A 167 6.12 6.95 -12.50
CA VAL A 167 7.16 7.60 -11.70
C VAL A 167 6.54 8.68 -10.80
N PRO A 168 7.12 8.98 -9.63
CA PRO A 168 6.65 10.09 -8.79
C PRO A 168 6.58 11.41 -9.55
N GLN A 169 5.62 12.27 -9.22
CA GLN A 169 5.55 13.62 -9.79
C GLN A 169 6.86 14.38 -9.51
N GLY A 170 7.37 15.10 -10.51
CA GLY A 170 8.63 15.83 -10.42
C GLY A 170 9.89 14.97 -10.47
N PHE A 171 9.79 13.64 -10.49
CA PHE A 171 10.95 12.73 -10.45
C PHE A 171 12.01 13.05 -11.51
N TRP A 172 11.59 13.34 -12.75
CA TRP A 172 12.50 13.63 -13.84
C TRP A 172 13.04 15.08 -13.85
N GLN A 173 12.54 15.98 -12.99
CA GLN A 173 13.07 17.35 -12.85
C GLN A 173 14.50 17.32 -12.31
N GLU A 174 14.78 16.38 -11.41
CA GLU A 174 16.10 16.16 -10.84
C GLU A 174 17.07 15.58 -11.88
N GLN A 175 18.19 16.25 -12.13
CA GLN A 175 19.18 15.82 -13.10
C GLN A 175 19.82 14.49 -12.71
N GLU A 176 20.01 14.26 -11.41
CA GLU A 176 20.57 13.04 -10.85
C GLU A 176 19.73 11.82 -11.24
N ASN A 177 18.39 11.95 -11.27
CA ASN A 177 17.49 10.87 -11.67
C ASN A 177 17.61 10.57 -13.17
N ARG A 178 17.74 11.61 -14.00
CA ARG A 178 17.98 11.45 -15.44
C ARG A 178 19.33 10.79 -15.73
N GLN A 179 20.38 11.22 -15.03
CA GLN A 179 21.71 10.62 -15.14
C GLN A 179 21.73 9.16 -14.65
N ALA A 180 21.04 8.85 -13.55
CA ALA A 180 20.91 7.49 -13.04
C ALA A 180 20.22 6.57 -14.05
N TYR A 181 19.10 7.03 -14.65
CA TYR A 181 18.42 6.31 -15.72
C TYR A 181 19.35 6.07 -16.91
N MET A 182 20.03 7.12 -17.39
CA MET A 182 20.92 7.01 -18.55
C MET A 182 22.07 6.03 -18.27
N LYS A 183 22.69 6.08 -17.09
CA LYS A 183 23.73 5.14 -16.70
C LYS A 183 23.23 3.69 -16.68
N TRP A 184 22.04 3.47 -16.12
CA TRP A 184 21.40 2.15 -16.11
C TRP A 184 21.05 1.67 -17.53
N LEU A 185 20.51 2.54 -18.38
CA LEU A 185 20.20 2.24 -19.78
C LEU A 185 21.46 1.82 -20.55
N GLY A 186 22.56 2.54 -20.36
CA GLY A 186 23.85 2.18 -20.96
C GLY A 186 24.34 0.79 -20.51
N GLN A 187 24.06 0.38 -19.27
CA GLN A 187 24.36 -0.98 -18.81
C GLN A 187 23.48 -2.02 -19.51
N GLN A 188 22.17 -1.76 -19.66
CA GLN A 188 21.25 -2.66 -20.37
C GLN A 188 21.65 -2.87 -21.84
N LEU A 189 22.07 -1.79 -22.51
CA LEU A 189 22.50 -1.81 -23.90
C LEU A 189 23.97 -2.23 -24.09
N ASN A 190 24.69 -2.52 -23.00
CA ASN A 190 26.13 -2.81 -23.00
C ASN A 190 26.98 -1.70 -23.66
N PHE A 191 26.59 -0.44 -23.51
CA PHE A 191 27.34 0.73 -23.97
C PHE A 191 28.49 1.03 -23.00
N ARG A 192 29.70 0.59 -23.36
CA ARG A 192 30.90 0.71 -22.52
C ARG A 192 31.79 1.88 -22.92
N LYS A 193 31.76 2.25 -24.20
CA LYS A 193 32.60 3.31 -24.80
C LYS A 193 31.74 4.49 -25.21
N GLU A 194 32.38 5.65 -25.41
CA GLU A 194 31.69 6.85 -25.91
C GLU A 194 31.01 6.62 -27.26
N TYR A 195 31.66 5.88 -28.16
CA TYR A 195 31.11 5.56 -29.48
C TYR A 195 29.78 4.79 -29.44
N ASP A 196 29.59 3.93 -28.43
CA ASP A 196 28.37 3.11 -28.33
C ASP A 196 27.11 3.99 -28.18
N TRP A 197 27.25 5.15 -27.53
CA TRP A 197 26.14 6.10 -27.34
C TRP A 197 25.62 6.72 -28.64
N TYR A 198 26.40 6.69 -29.74
CA TYR A 198 25.92 7.11 -31.05
C TYR A 198 24.84 6.18 -31.62
N LYS A 199 24.78 4.94 -31.13
CA LYS A 199 23.72 3.97 -31.48
C LYS A 199 22.41 4.24 -30.74
N LEU A 200 22.41 5.14 -29.75
CA LEU A 200 21.21 5.46 -28.98
C LEU A 200 20.10 5.99 -29.91
N ASN A 201 18.91 5.41 -29.77
CA ASN A 201 17.73 5.77 -30.55
C ASN A 201 16.50 5.81 -29.63
N ARG A 202 15.34 6.20 -30.18
CA ARG A 202 14.08 6.29 -29.42
C ARG A 202 13.63 4.93 -28.89
N GLN A 203 13.80 3.86 -29.67
CA GLN A 203 13.34 2.52 -29.32
C GLN A 203 13.99 2.03 -28.02
N HIS A 204 15.28 2.34 -27.80
CA HIS A 204 15.94 2.05 -26.53
C HIS A 204 15.28 2.70 -25.31
N PHE A 205 14.65 3.88 -25.44
CA PHE A 205 13.88 4.46 -24.34
C PHE A 205 12.57 3.71 -24.15
N THR A 206 11.87 3.39 -25.25
CA THR A 206 10.59 2.68 -25.20
C THR A 206 10.71 1.27 -24.62
N GLU A 207 11.74 0.52 -25.01
CA GLU A 207 11.99 -0.85 -24.53
C GLU A 207 12.49 -0.90 -23.08
N HIS A 208 12.92 0.24 -22.52
CA HIS A 208 13.51 0.33 -21.19
C HIS A 208 12.82 1.36 -20.29
N HIS A 209 11.51 1.55 -20.47
CA HIS A 209 10.63 2.34 -19.59
C HIS A 209 10.96 3.84 -19.49
N GLY A 210 11.65 4.38 -20.50
CA GLY A 210 12.07 5.77 -20.59
C GLY A 210 11.14 6.67 -21.41
N ASP A 211 9.99 6.20 -21.88
CA ASP A 211 9.11 6.98 -22.78
C ASP A 211 8.71 8.33 -22.18
N ALA A 212 8.29 8.33 -20.91
CA ALA A 212 7.88 9.55 -20.23
C ALA A 212 9.03 10.57 -20.15
N LEU A 213 10.23 10.12 -19.76
CA LEU A 213 11.43 10.96 -19.72
C LEU A 213 11.75 11.51 -21.12
N PHE A 214 11.77 10.63 -22.12
CA PHE A 214 12.14 10.97 -23.49
C PHE A 214 11.18 11.98 -24.13
N ALA A 215 9.88 11.79 -23.92
CA ALA A 215 8.85 12.69 -24.42
C ALA A 215 8.86 14.04 -23.69
N THR A 216 8.91 14.04 -22.35
CA THR A 216 8.66 15.24 -21.55
C THR A 216 9.90 16.11 -21.31
N TYR A 217 11.09 15.52 -21.10
CA TYR A 217 12.32 16.29 -20.82
C TYR A 217 13.20 16.45 -22.04
N TYR A 218 13.30 15.40 -22.86
CA TYR A 218 14.13 15.44 -24.05
C TYR A 218 13.37 15.88 -25.30
N ASN A 219 12.05 16.07 -25.21
CA ASN A 219 11.19 16.47 -26.33
C ASN A 219 11.39 15.60 -27.57
N GLY A 220 11.54 14.29 -27.36
CA GLY A 220 11.78 13.32 -28.42
C GLY A 220 13.18 13.36 -29.04
N SER A 221 14.13 14.10 -28.48
CA SER A 221 15.48 14.27 -29.03
C SER A 221 16.53 13.45 -28.28
N VAL A 222 17.09 12.44 -28.95
CA VAL A 222 18.24 11.70 -28.42
C VAL A 222 19.45 12.63 -28.20
N MET A 223 19.64 13.63 -29.05
CA MET A 223 20.73 14.58 -28.90
C MET A 223 20.61 15.40 -27.61
N ARG A 224 19.38 15.79 -27.22
CA ARG A 224 19.14 16.44 -25.92
C ARG A 224 19.45 15.48 -24.76
N ALA A 225 19.05 14.21 -24.86
CA ALA A 225 19.36 13.21 -23.85
C ALA A 225 20.87 13.03 -23.64
N LEU A 226 21.64 12.97 -24.73
CA LEU A 226 23.10 12.83 -24.69
C LEU A 226 23.79 14.08 -24.13
N LYS A 227 23.35 15.27 -24.51
CA LYS A 227 23.87 16.54 -23.98
C LYS A 227 23.53 16.73 -22.50
N ASP A 228 22.35 16.30 -22.05
CA ASP A 228 22.00 16.32 -20.62
C ASP A 228 22.83 15.32 -19.81
N PHE A 229 23.06 14.12 -20.35
CA PHE A 229 23.85 13.08 -19.69
C PHE A 229 25.36 13.37 -19.68
N ARG A 230 25.90 13.92 -20.78
CA ARG A 230 27.30 14.31 -20.93
C ARG A 230 27.39 15.70 -21.58
N PRO A 231 27.27 16.78 -20.80
CA PRO A 231 27.30 18.15 -21.32
C PRO A 231 28.60 18.50 -22.07
N ASN A 232 29.72 17.93 -21.63
CA ASN A 232 31.03 18.15 -22.23
C ASN A 232 31.35 17.18 -23.39
N GLY A 233 30.42 16.30 -23.75
CA GLY A 233 30.58 15.37 -24.87
C GLY A 233 30.55 16.09 -26.21
N LYS A 234 31.50 15.78 -27.11
CA LYS A 234 31.57 16.35 -28.46
C LYS A 234 30.66 15.57 -29.42
N TRP A 235 29.35 15.59 -29.14
CA TRP A 235 28.35 14.87 -29.91
C TRP A 235 28.19 15.44 -31.31
N ASP A 236 28.11 14.54 -32.30
CA ASP A 236 28.09 14.85 -33.73
C ASP A 236 26.84 14.23 -34.37
N GLU A 237 26.02 15.05 -35.04
CA GLU A 237 24.77 14.62 -35.63
C GLU A 237 24.95 13.69 -36.84
N GLU A 238 26.01 13.86 -37.63
CA GLU A 238 26.27 13.02 -38.80
C GLU A 238 26.70 11.63 -38.36
N LYS A 239 27.58 11.54 -37.35
CA LYS A 239 27.97 10.26 -36.73
C LYS A 239 26.77 9.55 -36.11
N MET A 240 25.85 10.29 -35.48
CA MET A 240 24.59 9.73 -34.94
C MET A 240 23.69 9.17 -36.04
N ARG A 241 23.61 9.84 -37.20
CA ARG A 241 22.82 9.36 -38.35
C ARG A 241 23.47 8.13 -38.99
N ALA A 242 24.79 8.10 -39.09
CA ALA A 242 25.54 6.96 -39.63
C ALA A 242 25.36 5.71 -38.77
N ALA A 243 25.54 5.83 -37.45
CA ALA A 243 25.44 4.71 -36.50
C ALA A 243 24.04 4.09 -36.37
N ARG A 244 23.00 4.71 -36.95
CA ARG A 244 21.62 4.19 -36.99
C ARG A 244 21.29 3.37 -38.24
N LYS A 245 22.17 3.40 -39.24
CA LYS A 245 22.01 2.64 -40.50
C LYS A 245 22.74 1.30 -40.48
N GLU A 246 23.58 1.09 -39.47
CA GLU A 246 24.29 -0.16 -39.15
C GLU A 246 23.45 -1.03 -38.22
#